data_AF-A0A963RNQ3-F1
#
_entry.id   AF-A0A963RNQ3-F1
#
_cell.length_a   1.000
_cell.length_b   1.000
_cell.length_c   1.000
_cell.angle_alpha   90.00
_cell.angle_beta   90.00
_cell.angle_gamma   90.00
#
_symmetry.space_group_name_H-M   'P 1'
#
loop_
_entity.id
_entity.type
_entity.pdbx_description
1 polymer ?
#
loop_
_entity_poly.entity_id
_entity_poly.type
_entity_poly.pdbx_seq_one_letter_code
_entity_poly.pdbx_strand_id
1 'polypeptide(L)' 'GLLDEASAASAPRLHAAVAVVRAVDAGAVARATPDRGQIPARVHAARLEALAGAGVKLRG' A
#
# COMPACT_ATOMS: atom_id res chain seq x y z
N GLY A 1 6.34 -23.23 15.26
CA GLY A 1 7.80 -23.14 15.02
C GLY A 1 8.14 -21.75 14.53
N LEU A 2 9.40 -21.31 14.57
CA LEU A 2 9.78 -19.90 14.34
C LEU A 2 9.28 -19.32 13.00
N LEU A 3 9.12 -20.17 11.97
CA LEU A 3 8.56 -19.81 10.66
C LEU A 3 7.02 -19.63 10.67
N ASP A 4 6.33 -20.31 11.59
CA ASP A 4 4.88 -20.33 11.71
C ASP A 4 4.37 -19.05 12.39
N GLU A 5 5.07 -18.58 13.42
CA GLU A 5 4.85 -17.28 14.09
C GLU A 5 5.14 -16.09 13.15
N ALA A 6 6.19 -16.18 12.33
CA ALA A 6 6.51 -15.18 11.31
C ALA A 6 5.44 -15.13 10.20
N SER A 7 4.89 -16.28 9.82
CA SER A 7 3.77 -16.40 8.88
C SER A 7 2.48 -15.79 9.45
N ALA A 8 2.16 -16.09 10.71
CA ALA A 8 0.99 -15.55 11.41
C ALA A 8 1.05 -14.02 11.56
N ALA A 9 2.23 -13.45 11.84
CA ALA A 9 2.45 -11.99 11.88
C ALA A 9 2.50 -11.33 10.48
N SER A 10 2.71 -12.13 9.42
CA SER A 10 2.77 -11.65 8.03
C SER A 10 1.41 -11.59 7.37
N ALA A 11 0.47 -12.49 7.71
CA ALA A 11 -0.85 -12.51 7.12
C ALA A 11 -1.62 -11.19 7.32
N PRO A 12 -1.76 -10.62 8.54
CA PRO A 12 -2.46 -9.35 8.74
C PRO A 12 -1.84 -8.18 7.97
N ARG A 13 -0.50 -8.12 7.90
CA ARG A 13 0.22 -7.09 7.14
C ARG A 13 -0.01 -7.25 5.64
N LEU A 14 0.01 -8.47 5.13
CA LEU A 14 -0.27 -8.77 3.73
C LEU A 14 -1.71 -8.40 3.37
N HIS A 15 -2.68 -8.77 4.22
CA HIS A 15 -4.09 -8.41 4.02
C HIS A 15 -4.28 -6.89 3.98
N ALA A 16 -3.65 -6.14 4.89
CA ALA A 16 -3.71 -4.69 4.88
C ALA A 16 -3.06 -4.09 3.62
N ALA A 17 -1.90 -4.59 3.20
CA ALA A 17 -1.25 -4.15 1.97
C ALA A 17 -2.12 -4.40 0.73
N VAL A 18 -2.76 -5.58 0.64
CA VAL A 18 -3.70 -5.91 -0.45
C VAL A 18 -4.94 -5.01 -0.40
N ALA A 19 -5.49 -4.75 0.79
CA ALA A 19 -6.63 -3.85 0.96
C ALA A 19 -6.31 -2.44 0.48
N VAL A 20 -5.13 -1.92 0.82
CA VAL A 20 -4.62 -0.61 0.39
C VAL A 20 -4.46 -0.54 -1.13
N VAL A 21 -3.87 -1.57 -1.75
CA VAL A 21 -3.71 -1.62 -3.21
C VAL A 21 -5.08 -1.58 -3.92
N ARG A 22 -6.09 -2.24 -3.34
CA ARG A 22 -7.47 -2.23 -3.85
C ARG A 22 -8.22 -0.93 -3.59
N ALA A 23 -7.94 -0.25 -2.48
CA ALA A 23 -8.64 0.97 -2.07
C ALA A 23 -8.21 2.21 -2.87
N VAL A 24 -6.97 2.24 -3.37
CA VAL A 24 -6.46 3.40 -4.13
C VAL A 24 -6.97 3.35 -5.57
N ASP A 25 -7.80 4.34 -5.95
CA ASP A 25 -8.19 4.59 -7.33
C ASP A 25 -7.03 5.21 -8.12
N ALA A 26 -6.22 4.35 -8.75
CA ALA A 26 -5.11 4.78 -9.59
C ALA A 26 -5.57 5.61 -10.81
N GLY A 27 -6.80 5.43 -11.29
CA GLY A 27 -7.36 6.21 -12.39
C GLY A 27 -7.63 7.65 -11.98
N ALA A 28 -8.16 7.87 -10.77
CA ALA A 28 -8.31 9.21 -10.21
C ALA A 28 -6.97 9.91 -10.03
N VAL A 29 -5.96 9.22 -9.48
CA VAL A 29 -4.60 9.76 -9.34
C VAL A 29 -4.01 10.12 -10.70
N ALA A 30 -4.17 9.26 -11.71
CA ALA A 30 -3.69 9.52 -13.06
C ALA A 30 -4.35 10.74 -13.71
N ARG A 31 -5.69 10.89 -13.58
CA ARG A 31 -6.42 12.07 -14.08
C ARG A 31 -5.98 13.37 -13.40
N ALA A 32 -5.63 13.31 -12.12
CA ALA A 32 -5.15 14.46 -11.34
C ALA A 32 -3.65 14.75 -11.52
N THR A 33 -2.92 13.95 -12.31
CA THR A 33 -1.46 14.10 -12.50
C THR A 33 -1.15 14.68 -13.88
N PRO A 34 -0.67 15.94 -13.96
CA PRO A 34 -0.39 16.59 -15.24
C PRO A 34 0.79 15.97 -15.99
N ASP A 35 1.87 15.63 -15.27
CA ASP A 35 3.03 14.94 -15.82
C ASP A 35 2.83 13.43 -15.75
N ARG A 36 2.56 12.81 -16.91
CA ARG A 36 2.30 11.38 -16.99
C ARG A 36 3.47 10.52 -16.51
N GLY A 37 4.70 11.02 -16.57
CA GLY A 37 5.88 10.34 -16.05
C GLY A 37 5.85 10.15 -14.53
N GLN A 38 5.08 10.98 -13.81
CA GLN A 38 4.97 10.93 -12.34
C GLN A 38 3.86 10.00 -11.82
N ILE A 39 3.00 9.48 -12.70
CA ILE A 39 1.86 8.64 -12.29
C ILE A 39 2.29 7.46 -11.40
N PRO A 40 3.34 6.67 -11.73
CA PRO A 40 3.75 5.55 -10.89
C PRO A 40 4.14 5.99 -9.47
N ALA A 41 4.91 7.08 -9.36
CA ALA A 41 5.37 7.61 -8.07
C ALA A 41 4.20 8.14 -7.23
N ARG A 42 3.24 8.83 -7.85
CA ARG A 42 2.07 9.37 -7.13
C ARG A 42 1.09 8.28 -6.68
N VAL A 43 0.86 7.27 -7.49
CA VAL A 43 0.05 6.10 -7.09
C VAL A 43 0.74 5.36 -5.93
N HIS A 44 2.07 5.23 -5.98
CA HIS A 44 2.83 4.62 -4.89
C HIS A 44 2.70 5.43 -3.59
N ALA A 45 2.87 6.76 -3.64
CA ALA A 45 2.69 7.63 -2.49
C ALA A 45 1.28 7.51 -1.86
N ALA A 46 0.23 7.55 -2.69
CA ALA A 46 -1.15 7.40 -2.21
C ALA A 46 -1.40 6.05 -1.51
N ARG A 47 -0.77 4.97 -1.98
CA ARG A 47 -0.82 3.66 -1.32
C ARG A 47 -0.09 3.67 0.03
N LEU A 48 1.08 4.32 0.12
CA LEU A 48 1.78 4.43 1.39
C LEU A 48 0.99 5.24 2.44
N GLU A 49 0.35 6.33 2.02
CA GLU A 49 -0.52 7.12 2.89
C GLU A 49 -1.71 6.29 3.42
N ALA A 50 -2.38 5.54 2.54
CA ALA A 50 -3.47 4.64 2.92
C ALA A 50 -3.01 3.52 3.87
N LEU A 51 -1.79 2.99 3.68
CA LEU A 51 -1.22 1.98 4.56
C LEU A 51 -0.85 2.53 5.94
N ALA A 52 -0.32 3.76 5.99
CA ALA A 52 -0.04 4.44 7.26
C ALA A 52 -1.34 4.67 8.05
N GLY A 53 -2.42 5.06 7.38
CA GLY A 53 -3.75 5.21 7.98
C GLY A 53 -4.35 3.90 8.48
N ALA A 54 -3.98 2.76 7.88
CA ALA A 54 -4.41 1.43 8.31
C ALA A 54 -3.67 0.89 9.56
N GLY A 55 -2.74 1.66 10.14
CA GLY A 55 -2.02 1.28 11.37
C GLY A 55 -0.95 0.20 11.16
N VAL A 56 -0.59 -0.12 9.92
CA VAL A 56 0.43 -1.13 9.60
C VAL A 56 1.80 -0.46 9.50
N LYS A 57 2.68 -0.77 10.46
CA LYS A 57 4.09 -0.34 10.41
C LYS A 57 4.85 -1.16 9.37
N LEU A 58 5.25 -0.52 8.27
CA LEU A 58 6.29 -1.03 7.37
C LEU A 58 7.63 -1.01 8.13
N ARG A 59 8.39 -2.11 8.10
CA ARG A 59 9.78 -2.07 8.59
C ARG A 59 10.57 -1.19 7.61
N GLY A 60 11.22 -0.16 8.16
CA GLY A 60 12.22 0.65 7.45
C GLY A 60 13.50 -0.12 7.21
#